data_AF-A0AAN7CSS7-F1
#
_entry.id   AF-A0AAN7CSS7-F1
#
_cell.length_a   1.000
_cell.length_b   1.000
_cell.length_c   1.000
_cell.angle_alpha   90.00
_cell.angle_beta   90.00
_cell.angle_gamma   90.00
#
_symmetry.space_group_name_H-M   'P 1'
#
loop_
_entity.id
_entity.type
_entity.pdbx_description
1 polymer ?
#
loop_
_entity_poly.entity_id
_entity_poly.type
_entity_poly.pdbx_seq_one_letter_code
_entity_poly.pdbx_strand_id
1 'polypeptide(L)'
;MPKLILYLVTYDRGLHPFTGRVKPYHWAYFLETAPHSSGAPGTIFQLRGMPGGFHYRGPERLVVSQDGGPGELKDKLEVGEVEVVGDNANDVQEAIVGIHEALREVEIITDESVAWNCQNWSLRGFERLKQRGVVYEYLAQESVKGWLKER
;
A
#
# COMPACT_ATOMS: atom_id res chain seq x y z
N MET A 1 -15.40 1.67 19.20
CA MET A 1 -15.51 1.69 17.74
C MET A 1 -14.46 0.74 17.19
N PRO A 2 -14.82 -0.16 16.27
CA PRO A 2 -13.82 -1.00 15.61
C PRO A 2 -12.82 -0.12 14.84
N LYS A 3 -11.58 -0.59 14.75
CA LYS A 3 -10.50 0.09 14.02
C LYS A 3 -9.99 -0.85 12.93
N LEU A 4 -9.79 -0.31 11.74
CA LEU A 4 -9.10 -1.02 10.66
C LEU A 4 -7.64 -0.60 10.68
N ILE A 5 -6.75 -1.57 10.57
CA ILE A 5 -5.31 -1.31 10.62
C ILE A 5 -4.81 -1.09 9.18
N LEU A 6 -4.07 0.00 8.99
CA LEU A 6 -3.41 0.33 7.75
C LEU A 6 -1.94 -0.05 7.84
N TYR A 7 -1.49 -0.85 6.89
CA TYR A 7 -0.11 -1.26 6.75
C TYR A 7 0.51 -0.68 5.48
N LEU A 8 1.81 -0.40 5.54
CA LEU A 8 2.68 -0.35 4.39
C LEU A 8 3.31 -1.75 4.23
N VAL A 9 3.19 -2.34 3.05
CA VAL A 9 3.55 -3.73 2.80
C VAL A 9 4.57 -3.85 1.68
N THR A 10 5.45 -4.86 1.79
CA THR A 10 6.45 -5.20 0.77
C THR A 10 6.15 -6.57 0.18
N TYR A 11 6.15 -6.66 -1.16
CA TYR A 11 5.92 -7.90 -1.90
C TYR A 11 7.09 -8.27 -2.79
N ASP A 12 7.35 -9.58 -2.86
CA ASP A 12 8.26 -10.19 -3.83
C ASP A 12 7.52 -10.53 -5.12
N ARG A 13 7.92 -9.88 -6.20
CA ARG A 13 7.31 -10.03 -7.53
C ARG A 13 7.82 -11.25 -8.30
N GLY A 14 8.68 -12.06 -7.69
CA GLY A 14 9.30 -13.24 -8.26
C GLY A 14 10.34 -12.89 -9.32
N LEU A 15 10.63 -13.87 -10.19
CA LEU A 15 11.67 -13.74 -11.20
C LEU A 15 11.17 -13.10 -12.49
N HIS A 16 12.06 -12.38 -13.18
CA HIS A 16 11.83 -11.92 -14.53
C HIS A 16 11.82 -13.12 -15.50
N PRO A 17 10.75 -13.31 -16.29
CA PRO A 17 10.52 -14.56 -17.02
C PRO A 17 11.62 -14.86 -18.05
N PHE A 18 12.27 -13.83 -18.60
CA PHE A 18 13.29 -14.00 -19.65
C PHE A 18 14.73 -14.01 -19.13
N THR A 19 14.98 -13.45 -17.95
CA THR A 19 16.37 -13.27 -17.44
C THR A 19 16.64 -14.06 -16.17
N GLY A 20 15.61 -14.63 -15.54
CA GLY A 20 15.71 -15.34 -14.27
C GLY A 20 16.14 -14.46 -13.09
N ARG A 21 16.31 -13.15 -13.28
CA ARG A 21 16.69 -12.22 -12.21
C ARG A 21 15.49 -11.91 -11.32
N VAL A 22 15.74 -11.76 -10.02
CA VAL A 22 14.73 -11.28 -9.06
C VAL A 22 14.23 -9.92 -9.51
N LYS A 23 12.90 -9.75 -9.60
CA LYS A 23 12.29 -8.45 -9.87
C LYS A 23 12.46 -7.56 -8.63
N PRO A 24 12.57 -6.24 -8.80
CA PRO A 24 12.54 -5.33 -7.66
C PRO A 24 11.30 -5.57 -6.80
N TYR A 25 11.46 -5.41 -5.49
CA TYR A 25 10.35 -5.44 -4.55
C TYR A 25 9.29 -4.39 -4.91
N HIS A 26 8.07 -4.63 -4.43
CA HIS A 26 6.95 -3.74 -4.62
C HIS A 26 6.35 -3.31 -3.29
N TRP A 27 6.08 -2.02 -3.15
CA TRP A 27 5.48 -1.44 -1.97
C TRP A 27 4.08 -0.94 -2.26
N ALA A 28 3.18 -1.18 -1.32
CA ALA A 28 1.79 -0.78 -1.39
C ALA A 28 1.22 -0.50 0.00
N TYR A 29 0.05 0.13 0.05
CA TYR A 29 -0.74 0.21 1.27
C TYR A 29 -1.74 -0.93 1.33
N PHE A 30 -1.95 -1.51 2.50
CA PHE A 30 -2.92 -2.58 2.75
C PHE A 30 -3.77 -2.25 3.97
N LEU A 31 -5.08 -2.13 3.76
CA LEU A 31 -6.06 -1.97 4.83
C LEU A 31 -6.63 -3.36 5.18
N GLU A 32 -6.36 -3.81 6.40
CA GLU A 32 -6.88 -5.07 6.92
C GLU A 32 -8.34 -4.89 7.34
N THR A 33 -9.26 -5.57 6.66
CA THR A 33 -10.72 -5.41 6.90
C THR A 33 -11.32 -6.54 7.74
N ALA A 34 -10.57 -7.60 8.04
CA ALA A 34 -11.00 -8.66 8.95
C ALA A 34 -9.80 -9.34 9.68
N PRO A 35 -9.32 -8.77 10.81
CA PRO A 35 -8.07 -9.15 11.49
C PRO A 35 -8.05 -10.54 12.15
N HIS A 36 -9.12 -11.33 12.03
CA HIS A 36 -9.26 -12.65 12.70
C HIS A 36 -9.52 -13.80 11.74
N SER A 37 -9.34 -13.60 10.44
CA SER A 37 -9.47 -14.65 9.44
C SER A 37 -8.10 -15.09 8.92
N SER A 38 -7.87 -16.40 8.82
CA SER A 38 -6.68 -16.93 8.17
C SER A 38 -6.65 -16.47 6.71
N GLY A 39 -5.66 -15.67 6.34
CA GLY A 39 -5.60 -15.02 5.02
C GLY A 39 -6.37 -13.70 4.93
N ALA A 40 -6.52 -12.98 6.06
CA ALA A 40 -7.25 -11.74 6.25
C ALA A 40 -7.56 -10.97 4.94
N PRO A 41 -8.84 -10.94 4.50
CA PRO A 41 -9.22 -10.12 3.36
C PRO A 41 -8.93 -8.66 3.71
N GLY A 42 -8.52 -7.92 2.68
CA GLY A 42 -8.24 -6.51 2.82
C GLY A 42 -8.24 -5.82 1.47
N THR A 43 -8.05 -4.51 1.53
CA THR A 43 -8.00 -3.65 0.35
C THR A 43 -6.57 -3.16 0.18
N ILE A 44 -6.00 -3.40 -0.99
CA ILE A 44 -4.67 -2.93 -1.37
C ILE A 44 -4.79 -1.66 -2.21
N PHE A 45 -3.87 -0.73 -1.99
CA PHE A 45 -3.71 0.49 -2.79
C PHE A 45 -2.28 0.52 -3.30
N GLN A 46 -2.11 0.29 -4.60
CA GLN A 46 -0.79 0.05 -5.18
C GLN A 46 -0.59 0.81 -6.50
N LEU A 47 0.63 1.29 -6.68
CA LEU A 47 1.07 1.86 -7.94
C LEU A 47 1.45 0.74 -8.91
N ARG A 48 0.79 0.67 -10.06
CA ARG A 48 1.08 -0.33 -11.09
C ARG A 48 1.89 0.27 -12.24
N GLY A 49 2.47 -0.58 -13.06
CA GLY A 49 3.18 -0.20 -14.28
C GLY A 49 4.69 -0.43 -14.21
N MET A 50 5.38 0.22 -15.12
CA MET A 50 6.84 0.20 -15.30
C MET A 50 7.33 1.66 -15.42
N PRO A 51 8.65 1.92 -15.29
CA PRO A 51 9.21 3.23 -15.63
C PRO A 51 8.65 3.73 -16.98
N GLY A 52 8.21 4.99 -17.05
CA GLY A 52 7.51 5.54 -18.23
C GLY A 52 5.98 5.47 -18.18
N GLY A 53 5.39 4.56 -17.39
CA GLY A 53 3.96 4.21 -17.48
C GLY A 53 3.31 3.85 -16.14
N PHE A 54 3.79 4.42 -15.04
CA PHE A 54 3.21 4.19 -13.72
C PHE A 54 1.81 4.81 -13.60
N HIS A 55 0.91 4.12 -12.91
CA HIS A 55 -0.46 4.58 -12.70
C HIS A 55 -1.08 3.96 -11.43
N TYR A 56 -1.99 4.69 -10.80
CA TYR A 56 -2.77 4.24 -9.65
C TYR A 56 -4.25 4.17 -10.05
N ARG A 57 -4.85 2.98 -9.98
CA ARG A 57 -6.24 2.74 -10.42
C ARG A 57 -7.28 2.89 -9.31
N GLY A 58 -6.82 2.99 -8.06
CA GLY A 58 -7.68 2.99 -6.89
C GLY A 58 -7.57 1.72 -6.05
N PRO A 59 -8.51 1.49 -5.12
CA PRO A 59 -8.53 0.34 -4.24
C PRO A 59 -8.76 -0.96 -5.00
N GLU A 60 -8.02 -1.99 -4.64
CA GLU A 60 -8.16 -3.34 -5.18
C GLU A 60 -8.43 -4.32 -4.04
N ARG A 61 -9.37 -5.25 -4.23
CA ARG A 61 -9.62 -6.29 -3.23
C ARG A 61 -8.54 -7.36 -3.34
N LEU A 62 -7.73 -7.52 -2.29
CA LEU A 62 -6.72 -8.56 -2.29
C LEU A 62 -7.32 -9.86 -1.76
N VAL A 63 -7.26 -10.91 -2.58
CA VAL A 63 -7.42 -12.30 -2.13
C VAL A 63 -6.04 -12.93 -2.24
N VAL A 64 -5.44 -13.27 -1.10
CA VAL A 64 -4.03 -13.75 -0.98
C VAL A 64 -3.74 -14.99 -1.86
N SER A 65 -4.77 -15.69 -2.34
CA SER A 65 -4.67 -16.89 -3.18
C SER A 65 -4.80 -16.67 -4.69
N GLN A 66 -4.96 -15.45 -5.21
CA GLN A 66 -5.14 -15.22 -6.66
C GLN A 66 -3.85 -14.81 -7.39
N ASP A 67 -3.59 -15.51 -8.49
CA ASP A 67 -2.63 -15.12 -9.53
C ASP A 67 -2.92 -13.69 -10.02
N GLY A 68 -1.89 -12.83 -10.05
CA GLY A 68 -2.01 -11.41 -10.39
C GLY A 68 -2.01 -10.44 -9.20
N GLY A 69 -1.96 -10.97 -7.96
CA GLY A 69 -1.59 -10.22 -6.77
C GLY A 69 -0.16 -9.66 -6.84
N PRO A 70 0.22 -8.76 -5.91
CA PRO A 70 1.54 -8.11 -5.90
C PRO A 70 2.73 -9.06 -5.67
N GLY A 71 2.46 -10.33 -5.36
CA GLY A 71 3.44 -11.38 -5.11
C GLY A 71 3.38 -11.89 -3.66
N GLU A 72 4.40 -12.64 -3.23
CA GLU A 72 4.47 -13.13 -1.84
C GLU A 72 4.72 -11.95 -0.90
N LEU A 73 3.91 -11.82 0.16
CA LEU A 73 4.12 -10.80 1.20
C LEU A 73 5.43 -11.11 1.93
N LYS A 74 6.38 -10.17 1.90
CA LYS A 74 7.67 -10.30 2.60
C LYS A 74 7.69 -9.60 3.94
N ASP A 75 7.04 -8.44 4.04
CA ASP A 75 7.01 -7.68 5.28
C ASP A 75 5.81 -6.73 5.34
N LYS A 76 5.44 -6.36 6.57
CA LYS A 76 4.39 -5.37 6.86
C LYS A 76 4.85 -4.41 7.95
N LEU A 77 4.68 -3.12 7.72
CA LEU A 77 4.83 -2.06 8.70
C LEU A 77 3.45 -1.48 9.00
N GLU A 78 3.02 -1.58 10.25
CA GLU A 78 1.82 -0.87 10.70
C GLU A 78 2.10 0.63 10.68
N VAL A 79 1.29 1.38 9.94
CA VAL A 79 1.50 2.83 9.76
C VAL A 79 0.36 3.67 10.30
N GLY A 80 -0.80 3.07 10.56
CA GLY A 80 -1.93 3.81 11.06
C GLY A 80 -3.18 2.97 11.22
N GLU A 81 -4.26 3.66 11.54
CA GLU A 81 -5.56 3.06 11.79
C GLU A 81 -6.65 4.01 11.30
N VAL A 82 -7.78 3.42 10.89
CA VAL A 82 -8.98 4.18 10.55
C VAL A 82 -10.08 3.78 11.51
N GLU A 83 -10.62 4.77 12.21
CA GLU A 83 -11.81 4.57 13.03
C GLU A 83 -13.01 4.29 12.14
N VAL A 84 -13.78 3.28 12.50
CA VAL A 84 -15.01 2.96 11.80
C VAL A 84 -16.18 3.12 12.75
N VAL A 85 -17.18 3.90 12.33
CA VAL A 85 -18.33 4.29 13.19
C VAL A 85 -19.19 3.07 13.58
N GLY A 86 -19.02 1.94 12.88
CA GLY A 86 -19.61 0.63 13.16
C GLY A 86 -18.87 -0.49 12.43
N ASP A 87 -19.47 -1.68 12.33
CA ASP A 87 -18.92 -2.87 11.69
C ASP A 87 -19.63 -3.25 10.38
N ASN A 88 -20.47 -2.35 9.86
CA ASN A 88 -21.21 -2.60 8.62
C ASN A 88 -20.34 -2.35 7.38
N ALA A 89 -20.81 -2.82 6.22
CA ALA A 89 -20.06 -2.72 4.97
C ALA A 89 -19.89 -1.26 4.47
N ASN A 90 -20.80 -0.35 4.81
CA ASN A 90 -20.75 1.05 4.36
C ASN A 90 -19.64 1.80 5.09
N ASP A 91 -19.56 1.56 6.39
CA ASP A 91 -18.56 2.08 7.31
C ASP A 91 -17.13 1.72 6.85
N VAL A 92 -16.90 0.46 6.47
CA VAL A 92 -15.63 0.02 5.87
C VAL A 92 -15.38 0.67 4.51
N GLN A 93 -16.43 0.85 3.71
CA GLN A 93 -16.33 1.49 2.40
C GLN A 93 -15.94 2.97 2.50
N GLU A 94 -16.45 3.70 3.49
CA GLU A 94 -16.07 5.09 3.76
C GLU A 94 -14.59 5.21 4.12
N ALA A 95 -14.07 4.31 4.97
CA ALA A 95 -12.65 4.24 5.29
C ALA A 95 -11.78 4.02 4.03
N ILE A 96 -12.18 3.08 3.15
CA ILE A 96 -11.49 2.81 1.90
C ILE A 96 -11.50 4.04 0.98
N VAL A 97 -12.62 4.73 0.87
CA VAL A 97 -12.76 5.95 0.07
C VAL A 97 -11.84 7.04 0.62
N GLY A 98 -11.81 7.26 1.93
CA GLY A 98 -10.94 8.26 2.55
C GLY A 98 -9.45 8.05 2.25
N ILE A 99 -8.98 6.80 2.32
CA ILE A 99 -7.60 6.44 1.96
C ILE A 99 -7.37 6.64 0.45
N HIS A 100 -8.29 6.18 -0.39
CA HIS A 100 -8.18 6.34 -1.84
C HIS A 100 -8.07 7.81 -2.25
N GLU A 101 -8.90 8.67 -1.68
CA GLU A 101 -8.92 10.11 -1.93
C GLU A 101 -7.60 10.79 -1.52
N ALA A 102 -6.95 10.32 -0.46
CA ALA A 102 -5.62 10.78 -0.09
C ALA A 102 -4.54 10.34 -1.10
N LEU A 103 -4.60 9.08 -1.53
CA LEU A 103 -3.58 8.46 -2.39
C LEU A 103 -3.69 8.86 -3.85
N ARG A 104 -4.88 9.19 -4.35
CA ARG A 104 -5.07 9.66 -5.74
C ARG A 104 -4.45 11.04 -5.99
N GLU A 105 -4.28 11.84 -4.95
CA GLU A 105 -3.67 13.18 -5.00
C GLU A 105 -2.13 13.12 -4.98
N VAL A 106 -1.56 11.93 -4.79
CA VAL A 106 -0.10 11.73 -4.81
C VAL A 106 0.40 11.83 -6.24
N GLU A 107 1.30 12.77 -6.49
CA GLU A 107 1.97 12.92 -7.78
C GLU A 107 2.72 11.64 -8.16
N ILE A 108 2.40 11.11 -9.35
CA ILE A 108 3.06 9.97 -9.97
C ILE A 108 4.06 10.51 -10.98
N ILE A 109 5.35 10.26 -10.74
CA ILE A 109 6.40 10.66 -11.69
C ILE A 109 6.50 9.59 -12.78
N THR A 110 6.31 9.95 -14.04
CA THR A 110 6.39 8.99 -15.16
C THR A 110 7.76 8.95 -15.82
N ASP A 111 8.72 9.76 -15.36
CA ASP A 111 10.08 9.78 -15.89
C ASP A 111 10.76 8.40 -15.77
N GLU A 112 11.21 7.86 -16.90
CA GLU A 112 11.85 6.54 -17.02
C GLU A 112 13.17 6.45 -16.24
N SER A 113 13.82 7.58 -15.97
CA SER A 113 15.06 7.64 -15.19
C SER A 113 14.85 7.43 -13.68
N VAL A 114 13.61 7.49 -13.20
CA VAL A 114 13.29 7.35 -11.77
C VAL A 114 13.18 5.88 -11.39
N ALA A 115 14.28 5.33 -10.89
CA ALA A 115 14.36 3.95 -10.39
C ALA A 115 13.45 3.68 -9.15
N TRP A 116 13.03 4.73 -8.44
CA TRP A 116 12.42 4.67 -7.10
C TRP A 116 10.91 5.01 -7.06
N ASN A 117 10.18 4.76 -8.12
CA ASN A 117 8.87 5.41 -8.23
C ASN A 117 7.79 4.86 -7.27
N CYS A 118 7.74 3.55 -7.00
CA CYS A 118 6.78 3.01 -6.03
C CYS A 118 7.16 3.36 -4.58
N GLN A 119 8.45 3.37 -4.22
CA GLN A 119 8.90 3.83 -2.90
C GLN A 119 8.63 5.33 -2.69
N ASN A 120 8.92 6.16 -3.69
CA ASN A 120 8.64 7.60 -3.63
C ASN A 120 7.13 7.87 -3.54
N TRP A 121 6.32 7.15 -4.32
CA TRP A 121 4.87 7.24 -4.23
C TRP A 121 4.37 6.82 -2.84
N SER A 122 4.88 5.71 -2.29
CA SER A 122 4.57 5.30 -0.91
C SER A 122 4.94 6.37 0.11
N LEU A 123 6.14 6.95 0.05
CA LEU A 123 6.57 8.01 0.99
C LEU A 123 5.73 9.28 0.90
N ARG A 124 5.34 9.68 -0.32
CA ARG A 124 4.46 10.83 -0.52
C ARG A 124 3.04 10.54 -0.05
N GLY A 125 2.55 9.33 -0.31
CA GLY A 125 1.27 8.85 0.20
C GLY A 125 1.23 8.81 1.72
N PHE A 126 2.35 8.46 2.36
CA PHE A 126 2.46 8.43 3.82
C PHE A 126 2.21 9.82 4.41
N GLU A 127 2.85 10.85 3.86
CA GLU A 127 2.65 12.24 4.29
C GLU A 127 1.22 12.72 4.05
N ARG A 128 0.62 12.35 2.91
CA ARG A 128 -0.78 12.69 2.63
C ARG A 128 -1.74 12.04 3.62
N LEU A 129 -1.54 10.77 3.93
CA LEU A 129 -2.35 10.03 4.89
C LEU A 129 -2.14 10.56 6.32
N LYS A 130 -0.93 10.98 6.66
CA LYS A 130 -0.60 11.63 7.94
C LYS A 130 -1.33 12.97 8.07
N GLN A 131 -1.32 13.81 7.04
CA GLN A 131 -2.08 15.07 7.00
C GLN A 131 -3.60 14.87 7.19
N ARG A 132 -4.13 13.69 6.86
CA ARG A 132 -5.54 13.32 7.06
C ARG A 132 -5.82 12.58 8.36
N GLY A 133 -4.83 12.44 9.25
CA GLY A 133 -4.98 11.78 10.55
C GLY A 133 -5.14 10.26 10.48
N VAL A 134 -4.83 9.63 9.35
CA VAL A 134 -4.91 8.17 9.17
C VAL A 134 -3.66 7.48 9.70
N VAL A 135 -2.50 8.10 9.49
CA VAL A 135 -1.19 7.57 9.90
C VAL A 135 -0.85 8.05 11.30
N TYR A 136 -0.16 7.21 12.07
CA TYR A 136 0.28 7.54 13.42
C TYR A 136 1.21 8.75 13.45
N GLU A 137 0.88 9.73 14.29
CA GLU A 137 1.64 10.99 14.43
C GLU A 137 3.11 10.77 14.83
N TYR A 138 3.38 9.75 15.64
CA TYR A 138 4.73 9.44 16.11
C TYR A 138 5.64 8.86 15.02
N LEU A 139 5.08 8.35 13.92
CA LEU A 139 5.88 7.80 12.82
C LEU A 139 6.46 8.94 11.98
N ALA A 140 7.79 9.02 11.94
CA ALA A 140 8.52 9.98 11.13
C ALA A 140 8.74 9.43 9.71
N GLN A 141 8.65 10.33 8.72
CA GLN A 141 8.90 9.98 7.31
C GLN A 141 10.25 9.28 7.10
N GLU A 142 11.29 9.77 7.76
CA GLU A 142 12.65 9.21 7.64
C GLU A 142 12.74 7.78 8.18
N SER A 143 11.94 7.42 9.20
CA SER A 143 11.87 6.04 9.69
C SER A 143 11.21 5.12 8.65
N VAL A 144 10.12 5.57 8.03
CA VAL A 144 9.46 4.83 6.93
C VAL A 144 10.38 4.70 5.73
N LYS A 145 11.12 5.76 5.38
CA LYS A 145 12.12 5.76 4.32
C LYS A 145 13.27 4.80 4.62
N GLY A 146 13.70 4.70 5.88
CA GLY A 146 14.64 3.69 6.33
C GLY A 146 14.11 2.28 6.06
N TRP A 147 12.91 1.98 6.54
CA TRP A 147 12.25 0.68 6.35
C TRP A 147 12.09 0.30 4.85
N LEU A 148 11.73 1.27 4.00
CA LEU A 148 11.62 1.06 2.55
C LEU A 148 12.94 0.70 1.86
N LYS A 149 14.10 1.10 2.42
CA LYS A 149 15.43 0.80 1.87
C LYS A 149 15.97 -0.56 2.30
N GLU A 150 15.48 -1.12 3.40
CA GLU A 150 16.03 -2.33 4.04
C GLU A 150 15.68 -3.64 3.30
N ARG A 151 15.45 -3.58 1.97
CA ARG A 151 14.98 -4.71 1.15
C ARG A 151 15.71 -4.79 -0.18
#